data_AF-A0A0F8YCG5-F1
#
_entry.id   AF-A0A0F8YCG5-F1
#
_cell.length_a   1.000
_cell.length_b   1.000
_cell.length_c   1.000
_cell.angle_alpha   90.00
_cell.angle_beta   90.00
_cell.angle_gamma   90.00
#
_symmetry.space_group_name_H-M   'P 1'
#
loop_
_entity.id
_entity.type
_entity.pdbx_description
1 polymer ?
#
loop_
_entity_poly.entity_id
_entity_poly.type
_entity_poly.pdbx_seq_one_letter_code
_entity_poly.pdbx_strand_id
1 'polypeptide(L)'
;EHMDIKASVPEMKSVLKQLHLVLFTLWQDITSFHDFALSLETFLDTLVRKSLVGSYPMNLKIMEKLYEIRDELENISFSREDFAKEDIFKIFQEMLEGEIVSFSGSPLKGLQILGMFETRSLNFENVIIMDGNESLLPKLHIQFSNDSDKDVRLVR
;
A
#
# COMPACT_ATOMS: atom_id res chain seq x y z
N GLU A 1 11.17 23.53 17.35
CA GLU A 1 12.00 24.12 16.28
C GLU A 1 11.07 24.64 15.19
N HIS A 2 11.09 25.93 14.91
CA HIS A 2 10.34 26.49 13.78
C HIS A 2 11.06 26.07 12.50
N MET A 3 10.39 25.28 11.64
CA MET A 3 10.84 25.12 10.26
C MET A 3 10.73 26.49 9.60
N ASP A 4 11.86 27.19 9.51
CA ASP A 4 12.00 28.53 8.93
C ASP A 4 11.88 28.41 7.40
N ILE A 5 10.67 28.14 6.91
CA ILE A 5 10.36 28.04 5.48
C ILE A 5 10.42 29.46 4.91
N LYS A 6 11.61 29.86 4.45
CA LYS A 6 11.83 31.07 3.65
C LYS A 6 11.34 30.84 2.22
N ALA A 7 10.03 30.69 2.03
CA ALA A 7 9.43 30.62 0.70
C ALA A 7 8.90 32.01 0.31
N SER A 8 9.42 32.58 -0.76
CA SER A 8 8.90 33.83 -1.29
C SER A 8 7.54 33.60 -1.98
N VAL A 9 6.66 34.62 -1.96
CA VAL A 9 5.35 34.57 -2.64
C VAL A 9 5.47 34.17 -4.12
N PRO A 10 6.46 34.66 -4.90
CA PRO A 10 6.67 34.22 -6.27
C PRO A 10 6.99 32.73 -6.40
N GLU A 11 7.80 32.17 -5.50
CA GLU A 11 8.15 30.74 -5.50
C GLU A 11 6.92 29.87 -5.19
N MET A 12 6.14 30.23 -4.18
CA MET A 12 4.89 29.52 -3.86
C MET A 12 3.91 29.54 -5.04
N LYS A 13 3.78 30.68 -5.72
CA LYS A 13 2.93 30.79 -6.91
C LYS A 13 3.43 29.90 -8.06
N SER A 14 4.75 29.79 -8.24
CA SER A 14 5.35 28.90 -9.23
C SER A 14 5.09 27.43 -8.91
N VAL A 15 5.25 27.03 -7.64
CA VAL A 15 4.98 25.65 -7.19
C VAL A 15 3.50 25.30 -7.38
N LEU A 16 2.58 26.18 -6.97
CA LEU A 16 1.15 25.97 -7.16
C LEU A 16 0.76 25.83 -8.63
N LYS A 17 1.37 26.62 -9.52
CA LYS A 17 1.16 26.47 -10.98
C LYS A 17 1.65 25.11 -11.47
N GLN A 18 2.82 24.66 -11.02
CA GLN A 18 3.34 23.35 -11.42
C GLN A 18 2.46 22.21 -10.90
N LEU A 19 2.01 22.28 -9.65
CA LEU A 19 1.05 21.32 -9.10
C LEU A 19 -0.25 21.32 -9.89
N HIS A 20 -0.78 22.50 -10.23
CA HIS A 20 -2.00 22.59 -11.04
C HIS A 20 -1.84 21.93 -12.41
N LEU A 21 -0.72 22.18 -13.09
CA LEU A 21 -0.43 21.57 -14.39
C LEU A 21 -0.36 20.04 -14.31
N VAL A 22 0.39 19.53 -13.33
CA VAL A 22 0.66 18.10 -13.18
C VAL A 22 -0.56 17.32 -12.65
N LEU A 23 -1.33 17.90 -11.73
CA LEU A 23 -2.45 17.22 -11.09
C LEU A 23 -3.78 17.38 -11.83
N PHE A 24 -3.94 18.44 -12.64
CA PHE A 24 -5.20 18.73 -13.30
C PHE A 24 -5.05 18.83 -14.82
N THR A 25 -4.18 19.71 -15.32
CA THR A 25 -4.10 20.00 -16.76
C THR A 25 -3.66 18.79 -17.58
N LEU A 26 -2.66 18.04 -17.09
CA LEU A 26 -2.12 16.84 -17.73
C LEU A 26 -3.20 15.79 -18.08
N TRP A 27 -4.30 15.79 -17.33
CA TRP A 27 -5.34 14.78 -17.42
C TRP A 27 -6.57 15.26 -18.18
N GLN A 28 -6.59 16.50 -18.70
CA GLN A 28 -7.82 17.08 -19.29
C GLN A 28 -8.19 16.43 -20.60
N ASP A 29 -7.23 16.33 -21.52
CA ASP A 29 -7.45 16.00 -22.93
C ASP A 29 -7.13 14.52 -23.24
N ILE A 30 -7.44 13.62 -22.32
CA ILE A 30 -7.23 12.17 -22.49
C ILE A 30 -8.41 11.57 -23.26
N THR A 31 -8.15 11.00 -24.43
CA THR A 31 -9.15 10.31 -25.26
C THR A 31 -8.84 8.83 -25.48
N SER A 32 -7.61 8.38 -25.20
CA SER A 32 -7.18 6.99 -25.37
C SER A 32 -6.34 6.49 -24.20
N PHE A 33 -6.15 5.17 -24.10
CA PHE A 33 -5.24 4.60 -23.09
C PHE A 33 -3.77 4.99 -23.33
N HIS A 34 -3.38 5.21 -24.59
CA HIS A 34 -2.07 5.73 -24.95
C HIS A 34 -1.84 7.13 -24.36
N ASP A 35 -2.79 8.04 -24.55
CA ASP A 35 -2.68 9.39 -23.98
C ASP A 35 -2.65 9.34 -22.44
N PHE A 36 -3.46 8.46 -21.86
CA PHE A 36 -3.46 8.24 -20.41
C PHE A 36 -2.10 7.72 -19.92
N ALA A 37 -1.50 6.75 -20.62
CA ALA A 37 -0.21 6.18 -20.27
C ALA A 37 0.93 7.22 -20.35
N LEU A 38 0.92 8.09 -21.36
CA LEU A 38 1.87 9.20 -21.49
C LEU A 38 1.71 10.25 -20.37
N SER A 39 0.47 10.59 -20.03
CA SER A 39 0.18 11.46 -18.88
C SER A 39 0.60 10.81 -17.56
N LEU A 40 0.31 9.54 -17.36
CA LEU A 40 0.73 8.79 -16.18
C LEU A 40 2.26 8.73 -16.08
N GLU A 41 2.96 8.46 -17.17
CA GLU A 41 4.42 8.49 -17.22
C GLU A 41 4.92 9.86 -16.77
N THR A 42 4.49 10.95 -17.41
CA THR A 42 4.91 12.33 -17.07
C THR A 42 4.68 12.67 -15.60
N PHE A 43 3.57 12.19 -15.04
CA PHE A 43 3.24 12.34 -13.63
C PHE A 43 4.21 11.58 -12.72
N LEU A 44 4.41 10.28 -12.95
CA LEU A 44 5.33 9.43 -12.17
C LEU A 44 6.75 9.96 -12.23
N ASP A 45 7.19 10.37 -13.41
CA ASP A 45 8.51 10.95 -13.66
C ASP A 45 8.72 12.25 -12.87
N THR A 46 7.68 13.07 -12.77
CA THR A 46 7.68 14.30 -11.96
C THR A 46 7.72 13.98 -10.47
N LEU A 47 6.96 12.98 -10.02
CA LEU A 47 7.00 12.51 -8.63
C LEU A 47 8.39 12.02 -8.26
N VAL A 48 9.00 11.14 -9.06
CA VAL A 48 10.33 10.60 -8.78
C VAL A 48 11.38 11.71 -8.70
N ARG A 49 11.32 12.71 -9.59
CA ARG A 49 12.31 13.81 -9.62
C ARG A 49 12.13 14.86 -8.53
N LYS A 50 10.89 15.19 -8.16
CA LYS A 50 10.59 16.35 -7.29
C LYS A 50 10.15 15.98 -5.88
N SER A 51 9.83 14.72 -5.62
CA SER A 51 9.37 14.26 -4.30
C SER A 51 10.43 13.43 -3.57
N LEU A 52 10.16 13.14 -2.30
CA LEU A 52 11.00 12.27 -1.45
C LEU A 52 10.69 10.77 -1.65
N VAL A 53 10.07 10.39 -2.77
CA VAL A 53 9.72 8.99 -3.07
C VAL A 53 10.94 8.08 -3.05
N GLY A 54 12.09 8.54 -3.57
CA GLY A 54 13.34 7.76 -3.54
C GLY A 54 13.92 7.56 -2.13
N SER A 55 13.48 8.33 -1.14
CA SER A 55 13.98 8.23 0.24
C SER A 55 13.41 7.04 1.01
N TYR A 56 12.34 6.41 0.51
CA TYR A 56 11.64 5.33 1.20
C TYR A 56 11.52 4.11 0.28
N PRO A 57 12.14 2.96 0.63
CA PRO A 57 12.10 1.74 -0.19
C PRO A 57 10.69 1.24 -0.53
N MET A 58 9.73 1.49 0.37
CA MET A 58 8.31 1.15 0.17
C MET A 58 7.71 1.92 -1.01
N ASN A 59 8.02 3.21 -1.11
CA ASN A 59 7.49 4.07 -2.16
C ASN A 59 8.07 3.69 -3.53
N LEU A 60 9.32 3.24 -3.58
CA LEU A 60 9.95 2.74 -4.81
C LEU A 60 9.20 1.55 -5.39
N LYS A 61 8.83 0.56 -4.54
CA LYS A 61 8.02 -0.58 -4.99
C LYS A 61 6.66 -0.18 -5.52
N ILE A 62 6.03 0.84 -4.90
CA ILE A 62 4.77 1.39 -5.41
C ILE A 62 4.99 2.05 -6.77
N MET A 63 6.08 2.80 -6.95
CA MET A 63 6.38 3.41 -8.26
C MET A 63 6.64 2.36 -9.33
N GLU A 64 7.41 1.30 -9.02
CA GLU A 64 7.64 0.16 -9.93
C GLU A 64 6.31 -0.41 -10.41
N LYS A 65 5.37 -0.65 -9.49
CA LYS A 65 4.02 -1.12 -9.85
C LYS A 65 3.22 -0.15 -10.70
N LEU A 66 3.29 1.15 -10.43
CA LEU A 66 2.62 2.13 -11.27
C LEU A 66 3.23 2.22 -12.68
N TYR A 67 4.53 2.04 -12.83
CA TYR A 67 5.19 1.94 -14.13
C TYR A 67 4.80 0.65 -14.87
N GLU A 68 4.68 -0.48 -14.18
CA GLU A 68 4.16 -1.72 -14.77
C GLU A 68 2.74 -1.52 -15.32
N ILE A 69 1.84 -0.91 -14.53
CA ILE A 69 0.47 -0.59 -15.00
C ILE A 69 0.52 0.35 -16.21
N ARG A 70 1.38 1.37 -16.20
CA ARG A 70 1.56 2.27 -17.34
C ARG A 70 1.94 1.49 -18.59
N ASP A 71 2.93 0.61 -18.48
CA ASP A 71 3.41 -0.20 -19.59
C ASP A 71 2.32 -1.16 -20.10
N GLU A 72 1.51 -1.72 -19.20
CA GLU A 72 0.35 -2.52 -19.59
C GLU A 72 -0.64 -1.69 -20.40
N LEU A 73 -1.04 -0.50 -19.92
CA LEU A 73 -1.97 0.40 -20.62
C LEU A 73 -1.49 0.78 -22.03
N GLU A 74 -0.18 1.04 -22.17
CA GLU A 74 0.45 1.37 -23.45
C GLU A 74 0.41 0.20 -24.45
N ASN A 75 0.61 -1.03 -23.96
CA ASN A 75 0.75 -2.24 -24.77
C ASN A 75 -0.57 -2.97 -25.07
N ILE A 76 -1.70 -2.47 -24.56
CA ILE A 76 -3.02 -2.99 -24.94
C ILE A 76 -3.24 -2.83 -26.45
N SER A 77 -3.82 -3.84 -27.10
CA SER A 77 -4.00 -3.87 -28.57
C SER A 77 -4.85 -2.71 -29.11
N PHE A 78 -5.75 -2.19 -28.28
CA PHE A 78 -6.64 -1.06 -28.58
C PHE A 78 -6.20 0.23 -27.87
N SER A 79 -4.92 0.35 -27.45
CA SER A 79 -4.48 1.49 -26.64
C SER A 79 -4.68 2.86 -27.30
N ARG A 80 -4.71 2.89 -28.64
CA ARG A 80 -4.92 4.10 -29.45
C ARG A 80 -6.36 4.30 -29.92
N GLU A 81 -7.29 3.42 -29.57
CA GLU A 81 -8.70 3.63 -29.86
C GLU A 81 -9.28 4.69 -28.92
N ASP A 82 -10.31 5.39 -29.38
CA ASP A 82 -10.99 6.41 -28.59
C ASP A 82 -11.92 5.75 -27.56
N PHE A 83 -11.80 6.17 -26.31
CA PHE A 83 -12.65 5.77 -25.20
C PHE A 83 -13.18 6.98 -24.45
N ALA A 84 -14.31 6.81 -23.78
CA ALA A 84 -14.75 7.81 -22.81
C ALA A 84 -13.73 7.89 -21.66
N LYS A 85 -13.40 9.10 -21.26
CA LYS A 85 -12.44 9.35 -20.19
C LYS A 85 -12.84 8.63 -18.91
N GLU A 86 -14.12 8.63 -18.57
CA GLU A 86 -14.64 7.96 -17.38
C GLU A 86 -14.35 6.45 -17.39
N ASP A 87 -14.44 5.82 -18.56
CA ASP A 87 -14.16 4.38 -18.72
C ASP A 87 -12.66 4.09 -18.57
N ILE A 88 -11.79 4.93 -19.14
CA ILE A 88 -10.32 4.82 -19.00
C ILE A 88 -9.94 4.89 -17.51
N PHE A 89 -10.46 5.90 -16.79
CA PHE A 89 -10.18 6.08 -15.37
C PHE A 89 -10.74 4.93 -14.52
N LYS A 90 -11.92 4.42 -14.87
CA LYS A 90 -12.51 3.28 -14.17
C LYS A 90 -11.67 2.02 -14.34
N ILE A 91 -11.23 1.71 -15.56
CA ILE A 91 -10.37 0.55 -15.83
C ILE A 91 -9.04 0.70 -15.10
N PHE A 92 -8.43 1.88 -15.13
CA PHE A 92 -7.21 2.14 -14.36
C PHE A 92 -7.42 1.92 -12.85
N GLN A 93 -8.55 2.36 -12.29
CA GLN A 93 -8.87 2.10 -10.89
C GLN A 93 -9.03 0.60 -10.59
N GLU A 94 -9.71 -0.14 -11.47
CA GLU A 94 -9.86 -1.60 -11.33
C GLU A 94 -8.50 -2.32 -11.38
N MET A 95 -7.57 -1.87 -12.24
CA MET A 95 -6.19 -2.39 -12.26
C MET A 95 -5.46 -2.12 -10.93
N LEU A 96 -5.58 -0.92 -10.38
CA LEU A 96 -4.97 -0.57 -9.09
C LEU A 96 -5.53 -1.41 -7.93
N GLU A 97 -6.83 -1.68 -7.92
CA GLU A 97 -7.47 -2.51 -6.89
C GLU A 97 -7.03 -3.97 -6.95
N GLY A 98 -6.62 -4.46 -8.13
CA GLY A 98 -6.09 -5.80 -8.33
C GLY A 98 -4.62 -5.99 -7.92
N GLU A 99 -3.84 -4.91 -7.83
CA GLU A 99 -2.41 -5.00 -7.55
C GLU A 99 -2.11 -5.24 -6.06
N ILE A 100 -1.30 -6.27 -5.79
CA ILE A 100 -0.78 -6.55 -4.45
C ILE A 100 0.71 -6.21 -4.40
N VAL A 101 1.04 -5.12 -3.73
CA VAL A 101 2.44 -4.76 -3.47
C VAL A 101 2.99 -5.61 -2.33
N SER A 102 3.66 -6.70 -2.70
CA SER A 102 4.30 -7.59 -1.73
C SER A 102 5.55 -6.96 -1.12
N PHE A 103 5.44 -6.56 0.14
CA PHE A 103 6.58 -6.10 0.91
C PHE A 103 7.41 -7.32 1.34
N SER A 104 8.53 -7.54 0.66
CA SER A 104 9.62 -8.32 1.23
C SER A 104 10.03 -7.63 2.53
N GLY A 105 9.56 -8.15 3.67
CA GLY A 105 10.17 -7.84 4.93
C GLY A 105 11.64 -8.20 4.78
N SER A 106 12.52 -7.21 4.64
CA SER A 106 13.90 -7.44 5.09
C SER A 106 13.75 -7.99 6.49
N PRO A 107 14.40 -9.11 6.86
CA PRO A 107 14.24 -9.70 8.18
C PRO A 107 14.31 -8.57 9.19
N LEU A 108 13.18 -8.28 9.84
CA LEU A 108 12.99 -7.06 10.63
C LEU A 108 13.93 -7.22 11.83
N LYS A 109 15.18 -6.78 11.67
CA LYS A 109 16.16 -6.77 12.73
C LYS A 109 15.67 -5.75 13.75
N GLY A 110 15.54 -6.19 15.00
CA GLY A 110 15.06 -5.35 16.09
C GLY A 110 13.75 -5.87 16.68
N LEU A 111 13.07 -4.98 17.41
CA LEU A 111 11.81 -5.27 18.09
C LEU A 111 10.67 -5.44 17.08
N GLN A 112 9.97 -6.56 17.13
CA GLN A 112 8.77 -6.83 16.34
C GLN A 112 7.56 -6.90 17.26
N ILE A 113 6.48 -6.21 16.88
CA ILE A 113 5.18 -6.32 17.54
C ILE A 113 4.31 -7.15 16.59
N LEU A 114 3.97 -8.37 17.02
CA LEU A 114 3.26 -9.35 16.21
C LEU A 114 2.05 -9.90 16.95
N GLY A 115 1.00 -10.25 16.21
CA GLY A 115 -0.09 -11.07 16.71
C GLY A 115 0.33 -12.55 16.86
N MET A 116 -0.32 -13.28 17.76
CA MET A 116 0.00 -14.71 18.03
C MET A 116 -0.10 -15.63 16.79
N PHE A 117 -0.92 -15.29 15.80
CA PHE A 117 -1.02 -16.07 14.55
C PHE A 117 0.05 -15.70 13.52
N GLU A 118 0.59 -14.49 13.62
CA GLU A 118 1.64 -13.96 12.73
C GLU A 118 3.02 -14.49 13.13
N THR A 119 3.20 -14.97 14.37
CA THR A 119 4.43 -15.62 14.85
C THR A 119 4.58 -17.07 14.39
N ARG A 120 3.59 -17.63 13.67
CA ARG A 120 3.62 -19.04 13.23
C ARG A 120 4.81 -19.27 12.30
N SER A 121 5.63 -20.26 12.65
CA SER A 121 6.85 -20.63 11.90
C SER A 121 7.95 -19.56 11.90
N LEU A 122 7.87 -18.54 12.75
CA LEU A 122 8.95 -17.60 13.02
C LEU A 122 9.69 -18.03 14.29
N ASN A 123 11.02 -17.89 14.29
CA ASN A 123 11.86 -18.17 15.44
C ASN A 123 12.42 -16.86 16.02
N PHE A 124 12.30 -16.68 17.33
CA PHE A 124 12.76 -15.48 18.04
C PHE A 124 13.65 -15.89 19.22
N GLU A 125 14.75 -15.16 19.43
CA GLU A 125 15.61 -15.37 20.61
C GLU A 125 14.93 -14.88 21.89
N ASN A 126 14.20 -13.76 21.82
CA ASN A 126 13.50 -13.15 22.95
C ASN A 126 12.06 -12.81 22.53
N VAL A 127 11.07 -13.21 23.35
CA VAL A 127 9.64 -12.93 23.13
C VAL A 127 9.05 -12.34 24.40
N ILE A 128 8.40 -11.18 24.29
CA ILE A 128 7.61 -10.57 25.36
C ILE A 128 6.14 -10.69 25.00
N ILE A 129 5.39 -11.47 25.79
CA ILE A 129 3.93 -11.60 25.65
C ILE A 129 3.28 -10.60 26.61
N MET A 130 2.54 -9.64 26.07
CA MET A 130 1.75 -8.69 26.85
C MET A 130 0.36 -9.27 27.13
N ASP A 131 -0.21 -8.98 28.30
CA ASP A 131 -1.57 -9.39 28.71
C ASP A 131 -1.81 -10.92 28.68
N GLY A 132 -0.79 -11.70 29.07
CA GLY A 132 -0.86 -13.15 29.19
C GLY A 132 -1.64 -13.62 30.42
N ASN A 133 -2.90 -13.21 30.56
CA ASN A 133 -3.80 -13.66 31.62
C ASN A 133 -4.42 -15.03 31.27
N GLU A 134 -4.67 -15.88 32.28
CA GLU A 134 -5.29 -17.21 32.11
C GLU A 134 -6.68 -17.15 31.43
N SER A 135 -7.38 -16.02 31.53
CA SER A 135 -8.66 -15.77 30.85
C SER A 135 -8.54 -15.60 29.33
N LEU A 136 -7.34 -15.32 28.83
CA LEU A 136 -7.04 -15.09 27.40
C LEU A 136 -6.15 -16.19 26.81
N LEU A 137 -5.26 -16.80 27.62
CA LEU A 137 -4.32 -17.85 27.21
C LEU A 137 -4.28 -18.97 28.26
N PRO A 138 -4.64 -20.23 27.93
CA PRO A 138 -5.23 -20.71 26.68
C PRO A 138 -6.73 -20.36 26.58
N LYS A 139 -7.21 -20.00 25.38
CA LYS A 139 -8.65 -20.08 25.08
C LYS A 139 -9.06 -21.55 25.18
N LEU A 140 -9.50 -21.99 26.35
CA LEU A 140 -10.08 -23.30 26.56
C LEU A 140 -11.34 -23.39 25.70
N HIS A 141 -11.22 -24.00 24.51
CA HIS A 141 -12.37 -24.57 23.83
C HIS A 141 -12.77 -25.81 24.63
N ILE A 142 -13.52 -25.62 25.71
CA ILE A 142 -14.12 -26.72 26.46
C ILE A 142 -15.21 -27.30 25.53
N GLN A 143 -14.83 -28.27 24.70
CA GLN A 143 -15.80 -29.14 24.05
C GLN A 143 -16.31 -30.09 25.12
N PHE A 144 -17.49 -29.81 25.66
CA PHE A 144 -18.24 -30.82 26.37
C PHE A 144 -18.71 -31.86 25.35
N SER A 145 -17.95 -32.94 25.18
CA SER A 145 -18.50 -34.17 24.64
C SER A 145 -19.47 -34.70 25.69
N ASN A 146 -20.77 -34.65 25.41
CA ASN A 146 -21.75 -35.45 26.13
C ASN A 146 -21.48 -36.92 25.78
N ASP A 147 -20.56 -37.53 26.54
CA ASP A 147 -20.54 -38.97 26.68
C ASP A 147 -20.73 -39.31 28.16
N SER A 148 -21.71 -40.16 28.37
CA SER A 148 -22.22 -40.62 29.65
C SER A 148 -21.13 -41.23 30.54
N ASP A 149 -21.26 -40.98 31.85
CA ASP A 149 -20.73 -41.80 32.92
C ASP A 149 -19.20 -41.76 33.13
N LYS A 150 -18.74 -40.92 34.09
CA LYS A 150 -17.98 -41.35 35.28
C LYS A 150 -17.42 -40.18 36.09
N ASP A 151 -17.58 -40.31 37.41
CA ASP A 151 -16.91 -39.58 38.47
C ASP A 151 -15.45 -39.22 38.17
N VAL A 152 -15.10 -37.93 38.26
CA VAL A 152 -13.86 -37.48 38.91
C VAL A 152 -14.12 -36.13 39.60
N ARG A 153 -14.11 -36.17 40.94
CA ARG A 153 -13.97 -34.99 41.80
C ARG A 153 -12.52 -34.50 41.80
N LEU A 154 -12.33 -33.18 41.77
CA LEU A 154 -11.19 -32.43 42.35
C LEU A 154 -11.74 -31.01 42.58
N VAL A 155 -12.35 -30.72 43.74
CA VAL A 155 -11.74 -30.25 45.01
C VAL A 155 -10.77 -29.08 44.80
N ARG A 156 -11.15 -27.96 45.44
CA ARG A 156 -10.51 -26.63 45.54
C ARG A 156 -9.03 -26.52 45.25
#